data_AF-A0A9J7EF95-F1
#
_entry.id   AF-A0A9J7EF95-F1
#
_cell.length_a   1.000
_cell.length_b   1.000
_cell.length_c   1.000
_cell.angle_alpha   90.00
_cell.angle_beta   90.00
_cell.angle_gamma   90.00
#
_symmetry.space_group_name_H-M   'P 1'
#
loop_
_entity.id
_entity.type
_entity.pdbx_description
1 polymer ?
#
loop_
_entity_poly.entity_id
_entity_poly.type
_entity_poly.pdbx_seq_one_letter_code
_entity_poly.pdbx_strand_id
1 'polypeptide(L)'
;MNQLSFSTSGVPVAVALNFDARDEPDVESEETGGLMKIMMFLEFVESSVRDSMLPPGKGTILHSFMMATAESLTPRENVAAIRALENATMNIAKDRGFLGVFTTNTSPLTQQLGTDVLGYQTLLDYQINQYVDPNGDRIFGKAPDDMRAIVCWKPLE
;
A
#
# COMPACT_ATOMS: atom_id res chain seq x y z
N MET A 1 -10.75 -7.26 -0.54
CA MET A 1 -11.40 -7.46 -1.85
C MET A 1 -10.38 -7.19 -2.95
N ASN A 2 -10.18 -8.14 -3.87
CA ASN A 2 -9.10 -8.11 -4.85
C ASN A 2 -9.64 -7.75 -6.23
N GLN A 3 -8.91 -6.93 -6.97
CA GLN A 3 -9.25 -6.53 -8.35
C GLN A 3 -8.21 -7.03 -9.32
N LEU A 4 -8.65 -7.48 -10.50
CA LEU A 4 -7.78 -7.87 -11.61
C LEU A 4 -8.09 -7.02 -12.84
N SER A 5 -7.06 -6.55 -13.51
CA SER A 5 -7.14 -6.00 -14.87
C SER A 5 -6.67 -7.05 -15.87
N PHE A 6 -7.28 -7.11 -17.05
CA PHE A 6 -7.00 -8.15 -18.06
C PHE A 6 -6.52 -7.54 -19.37
N SER A 7 -5.66 -8.27 -20.10
CA SER A 7 -5.30 -7.98 -21.49
C SER A 7 -6.50 -8.19 -22.41
N THR A 8 -6.37 -7.77 -23.67
CA THR A 8 -7.33 -8.09 -24.75
C THR A 8 -7.50 -9.59 -25.00
N SER A 9 -6.54 -10.41 -24.58
CA SER A 9 -6.58 -11.88 -24.64
C SER A 9 -7.17 -12.54 -23.38
N GLY A 10 -7.64 -11.76 -22.40
CA GLY A 10 -8.25 -12.26 -21.17
C GLY A 10 -7.25 -12.75 -20.12
N VAL A 11 -5.97 -12.35 -20.21
CA VAL A 11 -4.93 -12.71 -19.23
C VAL A 11 -4.83 -11.60 -18.18
N PRO A 12 -4.80 -11.90 -16.86
CA PRO A 12 -4.58 -10.88 -15.84
C PRO A 12 -3.24 -10.17 -16.05
N VAL A 13 -3.25 -8.84 -16.12
CA VAL A 13 -2.07 -7.99 -16.31
C VAL A 13 -1.81 -7.04 -15.15
N ALA A 14 -2.75 -6.90 -14.22
CA ALA A 14 -2.55 -6.11 -13.01
C ALA A 14 -3.49 -6.56 -11.89
N VAL A 15 -3.08 -6.35 -10.64
CA VAL A 15 -3.86 -6.69 -9.46
C VAL A 15 -3.74 -5.62 -8.37
N ALA A 16 -4.85 -5.34 -7.69
CA ALA A 16 -4.87 -4.61 -6.42
C ALA A 16 -5.50 -5.49 -5.35
N LEU A 17 -4.78 -5.71 -4.25
CA LEU A 17 -5.22 -6.48 -3.10
C LEU A 17 -5.53 -5.51 -1.96
N ASN A 18 -6.74 -5.60 -1.43
CA ASN A 18 -7.22 -4.65 -0.43
C ASN A 18 -7.84 -5.37 0.76
N PHE A 19 -7.70 -4.81 1.95
CA PHE A 19 -8.43 -5.21 3.16
C PHE A 19 -9.13 -4.01 3.80
N ASP A 20 -9.99 -4.29 4.77
CA ASP A 20 -10.34 -3.28 5.76
C ASP A 20 -9.16 -3.18 6.73
N ALA A 21 -8.58 -1.98 6.90
CA ALA A 21 -7.39 -1.79 7.73
C ALA A 21 -7.59 -2.16 9.20
N ARG A 22 -8.85 -2.34 9.65
CA ARG A 22 -9.22 -2.72 11.02
C ARG A 22 -9.85 -4.11 11.11
N ASP A 23 -9.77 -4.89 10.04
CA ASP A 23 -10.27 -6.27 9.96
C ASP A 23 -9.39 -7.11 9.02
N GLU A 24 -8.07 -6.90 9.11
CA GLU A 24 -7.09 -7.71 8.37
C GLU A 24 -6.95 -9.10 8.99
N PRO A 25 -6.71 -10.14 8.17
CA PRO A 25 -6.48 -11.47 8.69
C PRO A 25 -5.15 -11.54 9.46
N ASP A 26 -5.16 -12.25 10.59
CA ASP A 26 -3.93 -12.60 11.29
C ASP A 26 -3.08 -13.50 10.38
N VAL A 27 -1.87 -13.05 10.06
CA VAL A 27 -0.89 -13.85 9.32
C VAL A 27 -0.04 -14.62 10.32
N GLU A 28 -0.52 -15.80 10.73
CA GLU A 28 0.30 -16.75 11.46
C GLU A 28 1.29 -17.41 10.49
N SER A 29 2.55 -16.95 10.48
CA SER A 29 3.63 -17.68 9.81
C SER A 29 4.54 -18.30 10.85
N GLU A 30 4.57 -19.64 10.92
CA GLU A 30 5.53 -20.41 11.71
C GLU A 30 6.99 -20.17 11.25
N GLU A 31 7.18 -19.58 10.07
CA GLU A 31 8.49 -19.25 9.50
C GLU A 31 8.78 -17.75 9.56
N THR A 32 9.81 -17.35 10.32
CA THR A 32 10.37 -15.99 10.36
C THR A 32 11.15 -15.66 9.09
N GLY A 33 10.48 -15.64 7.94
CA GLY A 33 11.05 -15.32 6.63
C GLY A 33 11.29 -13.83 6.42
N GLY A 34 12.02 -13.48 5.35
CA GLY A 34 12.30 -12.08 4.99
C GLY A 34 11.03 -11.24 4.74
N LEU A 35 9.95 -11.86 4.25
CA LEU A 35 8.67 -11.18 4.05
C LEU A 35 8.03 -10.75 5.38
N MET A 36 8.09 -11.59 6.41
CA MET A 36 7.55 -11.27 7.73
C MET A 36 8.22 -10.01 8.32
N LYS A 37 9.54 -9.89 8.13
CA LYS A 37 10.30 -8.70 8.54
C LYS A 37 9.82 -7.43 7.83
N ILE A 38 9.45 -7.53 6.55
CA ILE A 38 8.88 -6.42 5.78
C ILE A 38 7.48 -6.08 6.28
N MET A 39 6.62 -7.08 6.52
CA MET A 39 5.27 -6.86 7.03
C MET A 39 5.28 -6.19 8.41
N MET A 40 6.18 -6.60 9.30
CA MET A 40 6.36 -5.95 10.61
C MET A 40 6.78 -4.48 10.48
N PHE A 41 7.66 -4.17 9.52
CA PHE A 41 8.05 -2.78 9.25
C PHE A 41 6.88 -1.94 8.72
N LEU A 42 6.09 -2.48 7.78
CA LEU A 42 4.91 -1.80 7.26
C LEU A 42 3.90 -1.53 8.38
N GLU A 43 3.61 -2.52 9.22
CA GLU A 43 2.74 -2.33 10.39
C GLU A 43 3.29 -1.28 11.38
N PHE A 44 4.62 -1.23 11.58
CA PHE A 44 5.24 -0.21 12.42
C PHE A 44 4.96 1.22 11.92
N VAL A 45 5.10 1.47 10.61
CA VAL A 45 4.84 2.81 10.05
C VAL A 45 3.33 3.09 9.94
N GLU A 46 2.54 2.09 9.56
CA GLU A 46 1.11 2.21 9.30
C GLU A 46 0.29 2.40 10.58
N SER A 47 0.54 1.58 11.61
CA SER A 47 -0.21 1.63 12.88
C SER A 47 -0.18 3.02 13.52
N SER A 48 0.99 3.68 13.47
CA SER A 48 1.15 5.01 14.03
C SER A 48 0.19 6.04 13.41
N VAL A 49 -0.07 5.93 12.10
CA VAL A 49 -0.97 6.82 11.36
C VAL A 49 -2.42 6.34 11.47
N ARG A 50 -2.66 5.05 11.22
CA ARG A 50 -3.98 4.42 11.25
C ARG A 50 -4.68 4.61 12.58
N ASP A 51 -3.96 4.48 13.68
CA ASP A 51 -4.57 4.45 15.02
C ASP A 51 -4.65 5.83 15.69
N SER A 52 -3.90 6.82 15.19
CA SER A 52 -3.90 8.19 15.75
C SER A 52 -4.54 9.26 14.88
N MET A 53 -4.55 9.09 13.55
CA MET A 53 -4.96 10.13 12.59
C MET A 53 -6.18 9.76 11.76
N LEU A 54 -6.42 8.47 11.52
CA LEU A 54 -7.48 8.00 10.64
C LEU A 54 -8.76 7.63 11.39
N PRO A 55 -9.93 7.64 10.72
CA PRO A 55 -11.20 7.32 11.35
C PRO A 55 -11.18 5.96 12.07
N PRO A 56 -11.76 5.87 13.28
CA PRO A 56 -11.84 4.62 14.03
C PRO A 56 -12.97 3.73 13.50
N GLY A 57 -12.88 2.42 13.81
CA GLY A 57 -13.95 1.45 13.57
C GLY A 57 -13.86 0.70 12.24
N LYS A 58 -14.35 -0.54 12.22
CA LYS A 58 -14.41 -1.37 11.01
C LYS A 58 -15.26 -0.70 9.92
N GLY A 59 -14.91 -0.94 8.67
CA GLY A 59 -15.57 -0.42 7.49
C GLY A 59 -15.21 1.02 7.14
N THR A 60 -14.23 1.62 7.82
CA THR A 60 -13.89 3.04 7.61
C THR A 60 -12.68 3.28 6.72
N ILE A 61 -11.70 2.37 6.73
CA ILE A 61 -10.44 2.51 5.99
C ILE A 61 -10.28 1.33 5.05
N LEU A 62 -10.27 1.57 3.72
CA LEU A 62 -9.85 0.55 2.76
C LEU A 62 -8.33 0.59 2.64
N HIS A 63 -7.65 -0.45 3.14
CA HIS A 63 -6.20 -0.59 3.00
C HIS A 63 -5.86 -1.21 1.64
N SER A 64 -5.24 -0.42 0.75
CA SER A 64 -4.60 -0.90 -0.47
C SER A 64 -3.17 -1.34 -0.14
N PHE A 65 -3.04 -2.55 0.40
CA PHE A 65 -1.75 -3.05 0.93
C PHE A 65 -0.80 -3.54 -0.18
N MET A 66 -1.33 -3.97 -1.33
CA MET A 66 -0.50 -4.46 -2.43
C MET A 66 -1.10 -4.16 -3.79
N MET A 67 -0.25 -3.65 -4.67
CA MET A 67 -0.55 -3.45 -6.08
C MET A 67 0.59 -3.99 -6.93
N ALA A 68 0.25 -4.71 -7.99
CA ALA A 68 1.24 -5.28 -8.90
C ALA A 68 0.74 -5.27 -10.35
N THR A 69 1.69 -5.25 -11.27
CA THR A 69 1.48 -5.30 -12.71
C THR A 69 2.34 -6.40 -13.33
N ALA A 70 1.92 -6.92 -14.48
CA ALA A 70 2.69 -7.92 -15.20
C ALA A 70 3.99 -7.33 -15.75
N GLU A 71 5.08 -8.08 -15.65
CA GLU A 71 6.40 -7.70 -16.16
C GLU A 71 6.39 -7.44 -17.68
N SER A 72 5.46 -8.04 -18.42
CA SER A 72 5.31 -7.87 -19.86
C SER A 72 4.77 -6.50 -20.28
N LEU A 73 4.27 -5.67 -19.36
CA LEU A 73 3.75 -4.36 -19.68
C LEU A 73 4.86 -3.37 -20.00
N THR A 74 4.67 -2.59 -21.06
CA THR A 74 5.53 -1.43 -21.32
C THR A 74 5.37 -0.37 -20.22
N PRO A 75 6.32 0.56 -20.04
CA PRO A 75 6.20 1.62 -19.02
C PRO A 75 4.90 2.43 -19.12
N ARG A 76 4.41 2.68 -20.35
CA ARG A 76 3.14 3.38 -20.57
C ARG A 76 1.95 2.56 -20.11
N GLU A 77 1.92 1.28 -20.45
CA GLU A 77 0.84 0.36 -20.05
C GLU A 77 0.86 0.13 -18.53
N ASN A 78 2.04 0.04 -17.93
CA ASN A 78 2.22 -0.07 -16.49
C ASN A 78 1.58 1.11 -15.75
N VAL A 79 1.88 2.35 -16.16
CA VAL A 79 1.28 3.56 -15.57
C VAL A 79 -0.24 3.58 -15.80
N ALA A 80 -0.71 3.21 -16.98
CA ALA A 80 -2.14 3.14 -17.26
C ALA A 80 -2.86 2.10 -16.39
N ALA A 81 -2.24 0.93 -16.18
CA ALA A 81 -2.77 -0.13 -15.34
C ALA A 81 -2.85 0.28 -13.87
N ILE A 82 -1.79 0.90 -13.32
CA ILE A 82 -1.78 1.43 -11.95
C ILE A 82 -2.91 2.46 -11.76
N ARG A 83 -3.07 3.41 -12.69
CA ARG A 83 -4.16 4.39 -12.62
C ARG A 83 -5.54 3.75 -12.69
N ALA A 84 -5.70 2.71 -13.52
CA ALA A 84 -6.97 2.00 -13.65
C ALA A 84 -7.33 1.24 -12.37
N LEU A 85 -6.35 0.53 -11.78
CA LEU A 85 -6.51 -0.14 -10.49
C LEU A 85 -6.84 0.85 -9.39
N GLU A 86 -6.13 1.97 -9.32
CA GLU A 86 -6.39 3.00 -8.32
C GLU A 86 -7.82 3.56 -8.41
N ASN A 87 -8.27 3.94 -9.60
CA ASN A 87 -9.63 4.43 -9.80
C ASN A 87 -10.67 3.38 -9.40
N ALA A 88 -10.41 2.12 -9.71
CA ALA A 88 -11.29 1.04 -9.35
C ALA A 88 -11.27 0.76 -7.84
N THR A 89 -10.13 0.88 -7.15
CA THR A 89 -10.02 0.81 -5.68
C THR A 89 -10.85 1.91 -5.02
N MET A 90 -10.76 3.15 -5.52
CA MET A 90 -11.57 4.28 -5.04
C MET A 90 -13.08 4.03 -5.22
N ASN A 91 -13.50 3.46 -6.36
CA ASN A 91 -14.90 3.10 -6.58
C ASN A 91 -15.36 2.01 -5.61
N ILE A 92 -14.56 0.97 -5.37
CA ILE A 92 -14.89 -0.04 -4.36
C ILE A 92 -15.01 0.60 -2.97
N ALA A 93 -14.08 1.47 -2.60
CA ALA A 93 -14.11 2.14 -1.32
C ALA A 93 -15.43 2.90 -1.14
N LYS A 94 -15.85 3.65 -2.16
CA LYS A 94 -17.12 4.38 -2.19
C LYS A 94 -18.34 3.45 -2.11
N ASP A 95 -18.40 2.43 -2.96
CA ASP A 95 -19.53 1.50 -3.06
C ASP A 95 -19.73 0.70 -1.76
N ARG A 96 -18.66 0.48 -1.01
CA ARG A 96 -18.65 -0.27 0.25
C ARG A 96 -18.79 0.62 1.49
N GLY A 97 -18.85 1.94 1.32
CA GLY A 97 -19.04 2.89 2.43
C GLY A 97 -17.80 3.15 3.26
N PHE A 98 -16.59 2.86 2.75
CA PHE A 98 -15.36 3.32 3.37
C PHE A 98 -15.27 4.84 3.31
N LEU A 99 -14.44 5.44 4.17
CA LEU A 99 -14.24 6.89 4.25
C LEU A 99 -13.00 7.35 3.48
N GLY A 100 -12.22 6.42 2.97
CA GLY A 100 -11.04 6.68 2.15
C GLY A 100 -10.16 5.45 1.96
N VAL A 101 -9.09 5.65 1.20
CA VAL A 101 -8.09 4.64 0.89
C VAL A 101 -6.77 4.97 1.57
N PHE A 102 -6.19 3.98 2.21
CA PHE A 102 -4.92 4.03 2.94
C PHE A 102 -3.90 3.11 2.25
N THR A 103 -2.63 3.51 2.20
CA THR A 103 -1.57 2.69 1.60
C THR A 103 -0.17 3.17 2.02
N THR A 104 0.82 2.28 1.96
CA THR A 104 2.24 2.63 2.11
C THR A 104 3.00 2.41 0.80
N ASN A 105 3.59 3.48 0.27
CA ASN A 105 4.37 3.46 -0.96
C ASN A 105 5.87 3.38 -0.68
N THR A 106 6.50 2.30 -1.14
CA THR A 106 7.92 1.99 -0.91
C THR A 106 8.81 2.12 -2.16
N SER A 107 8.22 2.42 -3.32
CA SER A 107 8.97 2.65 -4.57
C SER A 107 8.87 4.11 -5.00
N PRO A 108 9.93 4.70 -5.61
CA PRO A 108 9.86 6.08 -6.10
C PRO A 108 8.71 6.31 -7.09
N LEU A 109 8.42 5.32 -7.94
CA LEU A 109 7.33 5.40 -8.92
C LEU A 109 5.96 5.49 -8.22
N THR A 110 5.68 4.61 -7.26
CA THR A 110 4.39 4.60 -6.58
C THR A 110 4.21 5.80 -5.64
N GLN A 111 5.31 6.29 -5.05
CA GLN A 111 5.32 7.54 -4.29
C GLN A 111 4.91 8.73 -5.16
N GLN A 112 5.56 8.90 -6.32
CA GLN A 112 5.26 9.98 -7.26
C GLN A 112 3.83 9.88 -7.80
N LEU A 113 3.38 8.68 -8.19
CA LEU A 113 2.00 8.48 -8.65
C LEU A 113 0.99 8.83 -7.57
N GLY A 114 1.24 8.40 -6.33
CA GLY A 114 0.36 8.69 -5.18
C GLY A 114 0.18 10.19 -4.96
N THR A 115 1.26 10.93 -4.76
CA THR A 115 1.22 12.36 -4.41
C THR A 115 0.86 13.25 -5.59
N ASP A 116 1.55 13.08 -6.73
CA ASP A 116 1.54 14.09 -7.78
C ASP A 116 0.44 13.85 -8.82
N VAL A 117 -0.05 12.61 -8.93
CA VAL A 117 -1.02 12.22 -9.97
C VAL A 117 -2.37 11.82 -9.38
N LEU A 118 -2.37 11.13 -8.24
CA LEU A 118 -3.57 10.53 -7.66
C LEU A 118 -4.13 11.35 -6.49
N GLY A 119 -3.41 12.35 -6.00
CA GLY A 119 -3.88 13.28 -4.97
C GLY A 119 -3.97 12.67 -3.57
N TYR A 120 -3.13 11.68 -3.28
CA TYR A 120 -2.97 11.19 -1.90
C TYR A 120 -2.27 12.24 -1.04
N GLN A 121 -2.71 12.33 0.22
CA GLN A 121 -2.05 13.10 1.25
C GLN A 121 -0.97 12.23 1.88
N THR A 122 0.26 12.74 1.93
CA THR A 122 1.34 12.11 2.72
C THR A 122 1.11 12.37 4.20
N LEU A 123 0.92 11.32 4.99
CA LEU A 123 0.71 11.40 6.43
C LEU A 123 1.99 11.08 7.22
N LEU A 124 2.83 10.21 6.67
CA LEU A 124 4.15 9.91 7.23
C LEU A 124 5.16 9.72 6.10
N ASP A 125 6.34 10.28 6.30
CA ASP A 125 7.50 10.09 5.44
C ASP A 125 8.65 9.52 6.28
N TYR A 126 8.90 8.21 6.15
CA TYR A 126 9.83 7.48 7.00
C TYR A 126 11.10 7.04 6.27
N GLN A 127 12.27 7.30 6.85
CA GLN A 127 13.56 6.84 6.34
C GLN A 127 13.79 5.37 6.70
N ILE A 128 13.73 4.46 5.73
CA ILE A 128 13.64 3.03 6.07
C ILE A 128 14.86 2.50 6.82
N ASN A 129 16.06 3.07 6.60
CA ASN A 129 17.29 2.61 7.24
C ASN A 129 17.39 2.99 8.74
N GLN A 130 16.45 3.80 9.25
CA GLN A 130 16.33 4.14 10.67
C GLN A 130 15.46 3.14 11.44
N TYR A 131 14.77 2.24 10.74
CA TYR A 131 13.95 1.21 11.39
C TYR A 131 14.83 0.23 12.17
N VAL A 132 14.43 0.00 13.43
CA VAL A 132 15.00 -0.98 14.34
C VAL A 132 13.88 -1.92 14.72
N ASP A 133 14.04 -3.21 14.43
CA ASP A 133 13.04 -4.21 14.76
C ASP A 133 12.97 -4.49 16.28
N PRO A 134 11.97 -5.24 16.77
CA PRO A 134 11.87 -5.56 18.21
C PRO A 134 13.06 -6.31 18.81
N ASN A 135 13.91 -6.94 17.99
CA ASN A 135 15.14 -7.60 18.41
C ASN A 135 16.35 -6.65 18.45
N GLY A 136 16.18 -5.40 18.01
CA GLY A 136 17.26 -4.42 17.90
C GLY A 136 17.97 -4.42 16.54
N ASP A 137 17.51 -5.19 15.55
CA ASP A 137 18.16 -5.31 14.26
C ASP A 137 17.73 -4.21 13.28
N ARG A 138 18.71 -3.69 12.52
CA ARG A 138 18.46 -2.77 11.40
C ARG A 138 18.38 -3.52 10.09
N ILE A 139 17.22 -4.11 9.81
CA ILE A 139 17.01 -4.96 8.62
C ILE A 139 17.19 -4.19 7.29
N PHE A 140 16.98 -2.88 7.30
CA PHE A 140 17.24 -1.98 6.15
C PHE A 140 18.46 -1.08 6.36
N GLY A 141 19.34 -1.38 7.32
CA GLY A 141 20.45 -0.49 7.69
C GLY A 141 21.49 -0.22 6.58
N LYS A 142 21.44 -0.99 5.48
CA LYS A 142 22.28 -0.80 4.29
C LYS A 142 21.60 0.04 3.19
N ALA A 143 20.31 0.34 3.32
CA ALA A 143 19.61 1.20 2.38
C ALA A 143 20.12 2.65 2.48
N PRO A 144 20.17 3.39 1.37
CA PRO A 144 20.58 4.79 1.39
C PRO A 144 19.55 5.68 2.12
N ASP A 145 19.99 6.85 2.56
CA ASP A 145 19.17 7.78 3.37
C ASP A 145 17.96 8.37 2.62
N ASP A 146 18.01 8.35 1.29
CA ASP A 146 16.93 8.80 0.42
C ASP A 146 15.86 7.73 0.18
N MET A 147 16.05 6.50 0.66
CA MET A 147 15.04 5.46 0.54
C MET A 147 13.94 5.63 1.59
N ARG A 148 12.71 5.89 1.12
CA ARG A 148 11.56 6.25 1.96
C ARG A 148 10.47 5.20 1.93
N ALA A 149 9.72 5.10 3.03
CA ALA A 149 8.36 4.53 3.05
C ALA A 149 7.39 5.68 3.32
N ILE A 150 6.49 5.93 2.37
CA ILE A 150 5.55 7.04 2.44
C ILE A 150 4.16 6.47 2.74
N VAL A 151 3.63 6.80 3.91
CA VAL A 151 2.26 6.41 4.31
C VAL A 151 1.31 7.48 3.80
N CYS A 152 0.31 7.05 3.05
CA CYS A 152 -0.58 7.89 2.28
C CYS A 152 -2.04 7.64 2.65
N TRP A 153 -2.84 8.70 2.60
CA TRP A 153 -4.29 8.65 2.77
C TRP A 153 -5.00 9.49 1.70
N LYS A 154 -6.10 8.96 1.16
CA LYS A 154 -6.98 9.71 0.29
C LYS A 154 -8.42 9.58 0.79
N PRO A 155 -9.02 10.65 1.35
CA PRO A 155 -10.41 10.63 1.76
C PRO A 155 -11.33 10.49 0.54
N LEU A 156 -12.48 9.85 0.75
CA LEU A 156 -13.59 9.89 -0.20
C LEU A 156 -14.42 11.15 0.07
N GLU A 157 -14.53 12.03 -0.93
CA GLU A 157 -15.48 13.15 -0.92
C GLU A 157 -16.92 12.69 -1.19
#